data_AF-A0A2N5IC21-F1
#
_entry.id   AF-A0A2N5IC21-F1
#
_cell.length_a   1.000
_cell.length_b   1.000
_cell.length_c   1.000
_cell.angle_alpha   90.00
_cell.angle_beta   90.00
_cell.angle_gamma   90.00
#
_symmetry.space_group_name_H-M   'P 1'
#
loop_
_entity.id
_entity.type
_entity.pdbx_description
1 polymer ?
#
loop_
_entity_poly.entity_id
_entity_poly.type
_entity_poly.pdbx_seq_one_letter_code
_entity_poly.pdbx_strand_id
1 'polypeptide(L)'
;MAVVKVSQQPLMKYGEEWVGIVPKPEKYQRRIQVIVSDEAVKNKEVQPVLDAYAVAVKKPEWVGKDLDWYKEEEQLQLGFHIVSFDDGTPVGIEDK
;
A
#
# COMPACT_ATOMS: atom_id res chain seq x y z
N MET A 1 1.67 -10.08 14.41
CA MET A 1 2.22 -9.48 13.17
C MET A 1 1.09 -9.37 12.17
N ALA A 2 0.96 -8.23 11.51
CA ALA A 2 -0.13 -7.99 10.58
C ALA A 2 0.34 -8.22 9.14
N VAL A 3 -0.52 -8.84 8.33
CA VAL A 3 -0.31 -8.96 6.89
C VAL A 3 -1.15 -7.90 6.20
N VAL A 4 -0.47 -6.98 5.52
CA VAL A 4 -1.10 -5.91 4.76
C VAL A 4 -0.82 -6.15 3.28
N LYS A 5 -1.86 -6.09 2.47
CA LYS A 5 -1.78 -6.11 1.02
C LYS A 5 -1.74 -4.68 0.51
N VAL A 6 -0.64 -4.35 -0.14
CA VAL A 6 -0.42 -3.07 -0.81
C VAL A 6 -0.72 -3.24 -2.29
N SER A 7 -1.68 -2.46 -2.77
CA SER A 7 -2.08 -2.38 -4.16
C SER A 7 -1.46 -1.14 -4.78
N GLN A 8 -0.58 -1.32 -5.76
CA GLN A 8 0.01 -0.23 -6.52
C GLN A 8 -0.77 -0.01 -7.82
N GLN A 9 -1.11 1.24 -8.11
CA GLN A 9 -1.76 1.68 -9.33
C GLN A 9 -0.94 2.77 -10.01
N PRO A 10 -0.71 2.68 -11.33
CA PRO A 10 -0.12 3.80 -12.07
C PRO A 10 -1.13 4.95 -12.13
N LEU A 11 -0.62 6.16 -11.99
CA LEU A 11 -1.39 7.38 -12.18
C LEU A 11 -1.18 7.91 -13.60
N MET A 12 -2.19 8.58 -14.13
CA MET A 12 -2.08 9.36 -15.35
C MET A 12 -2.52 10.79 -15.08
N LYS A 13 -1.74 11.74 -15.59
CA LYS A 13 -2.07 13.16 -15.50
C LYS A 13 -3.11 13.49 -16.59
N TYR A 14 -4.28 13.96 -16.17
CA TYR A 14 -5.35 14.42 -17.06
C TYR A 14 -5.62 15.89 -16.76
N GLY A 15 -5.07 16.79 -17.59
CA GLY A 15 -5.04 18.22 -17.28
C GLY A 15 -4.14 18.52 -16.08
N GLU A 16 -4.69 19.13 -15.04
CA GLU A 16 -3.97 19.47 -13.80
C GLU A 16 -4.09 18.37 -12.72
N GLU A 17 -4.91 17.35 -12.93
CA GLU A 17 -5.20 16.31 -11.93
C GLU A 17 -4.51 14.98 -12.24
N TRP A 18 -4.10 14.28 -11.17
CA TRP A 18 -3.62 12.91 -11.24
C TRP A 18 -4.78 11.95 -11.00
N VAL A 19 -5.05 11.08 -11.98
CA VAL A 19 -6.13 10.09 -11.90
C VAL A 19 -5.52 8.68 -11.85
N GLY A 20 -5.95 7.89 -10.87
CA GLY A 20 -5.54 6.50 -10.74
C GLY A 20 -6.07 5.65 -11.88
N ILE A 21 -5.18 4.98 -12.61
CA ILE A 21 -5.56 4.00 -13.60
C ILE A 21 -5.63 2.64 -12.91
N VAL A 22 -6.79 1.99 -13.01
CA VAL A 22 -6.92 0.57 -12.71
C VAL A 22 -6.69 -0.19 -14.01
N PRO A 23 -5.48 -0.69 -14.29
CA PRO A 23 -5.24 -1.39 -15.53
C PRO A 23 -6.05 -2.69 -15.55
N LYS A 24 -6.89 -2.86 -16.57
CA LYS A 24 -7.48 -4.15 -16.93
C LYS A 24 -6.63 -4.74 -18.05
N PRO A 25 -6.14 -5.99 -17.97
CA PRO A 25 -6.36 -7.00 -16.91
C PRO A 25 -5.57 -6.76 -15.60
N GLU A 26 -6.13 -7.22 -14.47
CA GLU A 26 -5.60 -7.06 -13.10
C GLU A 26 -4.16 -7.53 -12.89
N LYS A 27 -3.61 -8.38 -13.78
CA LYS A 27 -2.21 -8.81 -13.75
C LYS A 27 -1.20 -7.66 -13.83
N TYR A 28 -1.63 -6.51 -14.34
CA TYR A 28 -0.81 -5.29 -14.41
C TYR A 28 -0.91 -4.43 -13.15
N GLN A 29 -1.83 -4.76 -12.23
CA GLN A 29 -1.86 -4.17 -10.90
C GLN A 29 -0.85 -4.92 -10.03
N ARG A 30 0.20 -4.23 -9.58
CA ARG A 30 1.17 -4.85 -8.67
C ARG A 30 0.57 -4.90 -7.28
N ARG A 31 0.40 -6.11 -6.76
CA ARG A 31 -0.11 -6.37 -5.41
C ARG A 31 0.96 -7.08 -4.62
N ILE A 32 1.32 -6.53 -3.47
CA ILE A 32 2.40 -7.04 -2.62
C ILE A 32 1.85 -7.23 -1.22
N GLN A 33 2.12 -8.40 -0.64
CA GLN A 33 1.86 -8.62 0.77
C GLN A 33 3.12 -8.24 1.55
N VAL A 34 2.96 -7.36 2.53
CA VAL A 34 4.00 -6.94 3.45
C VAL A 34 3.58 -7.29 4.87
N ILE A 35 4.57 -7.54 5.72
CA ILE A 35 4.35 -7.84 7.12
C ILE A 35 4.78 -6.61 7.92
N VAL A 36 3.89 -6.12 8.77
CA VAL A 36 4.13 -4.97 9.64
C VAL A 36 3.79 -5.32 11.09
N SER A 37 4.23 -4.49 12.04
CA SER A 37 3.91 -4.69 13.45
C SER A 37 2.41 -4.52 13.70
N ASP A 38 1.90 -5.19 14.74
CA ASP A 38 0.48 -5.09 15.05
C ASP A 38 0.12 -3.69 15.57
N GLU A 39 1.05 -3.06 16.28
CA GLU A 39 0.94 -1.71 16.81
C GLU A 39 0.76 -0.68 15.70
N ALA A 40 1.53 -0.79 14.61
CA ALA A 40 1.40 0.10 13.46
C ALA A 40 -0.01 0.03 12.87
N VAL A 41 -0.60 -1.17 12.78
CA VAL A 41 -1.98 -1.31 12.29
C VAL A 41 -3.00 -0.78 13.30
N LYS A 42 -2.85 -1.05 14.60
CA LYS A 42 -3.74 -0.51 15.66
C LYS A 42 -3.77 1.01 15.68
N ASN A 43 -2.59 1.62 15.57
CA ASN A 43 -2.41 3.06 15.59
C ASN A 43 -2.68 3.70 14.21
N LYS A 44 -3.00 2.89 13.19
CA LYS A 44 -3.20 3.32 11.79
C LYS A 44 -1.99 4.09 11.24
N GLU A 45 -0.79 3.68 11.64
CA GLU A 45 0.47 4.23 11.17
C GLU A 45 0.75 3.76 9.74
N VAL A 46 0.84 4.72 8.84
CA VAL A 46 1.01 4.44 7.40
C VAL A 46 2.48 4.27 7.02
N GLN A 47 3.39 5.00 7.68
CA GLN A 47 4.81 4.97 7.35
C GLN A 47 5.45 3.58 7.43
N PRO A 48 5.17 2.74 8.46
CA PRO A 48 5.70 1.38 8.52
C PRO A 48 5.25 0.51 7.34
N VAL A 49 4.04 0.75 6.81
CA VAL A 49 3.51 0.04 5.64
C VAL A 49 4.24 0.47 4.36
N LEU A 50 4.49 1.78 4.21
CA LEU A 50 5.28 2.33 3.10
C LEU A 50 6.71 1.81 3.10
N ASP A 51 7.36 1.80 4.26
CA ASP A 51 8.73 1.33 4.41
C ASP A 51 8.84 -0.17 4.14
N ALA A 52 7.90 -0.97 4.66
CA ALA A 52 7.84 -2.40 4.37
C ALA A 52 7.60 -2.67 2.87
N TYR A 53 6.78 -1.85 2.22
CA TYR A 53 6.57 -1.90 0.77
C TYR A 53 7.84 -1.58 -0.01
N ALA A 54 8.53 -0.48 0.32
CA ALA A 54 9.80 -0.08 -0.28
C ALA A 54 10.85 -1.20 -0.24
N VAL A 55 10.98 -1.84 0.92
CA VAL A 55 11.87 -3.01 1.09
C VAL A 55 11.41 -4.18 0.20
N ALA A 56 10.11 -4.48 0.17
CA ALA A 56 9.56 -5.58 -0.61
C ALA A 56 9.74 -5.40 -2.13
N VAL A 57 9.71 -4.16 -2.64
CA VAL A 57 9.99 -3.85 -4.05
C VAL A 57 11.47 -3.67 -4.37
N LYS A 58 12.36 -3.88 -3.39
CA LYS A 58 13.82 -3.68 -3.50
C LYS A 58 14.21 -2.25 -3.85
N LYS A 59 13.53 -1.28 -3.23
CA LYS A 59 13.77 0.16 -3.36
C LYS A 59 14.04 0.79 -1.98
N PRO A 60 15.19 0.49 -1.34
CA PRO A 60 15.50 1.02 -0.02
C PRO A 60 15.56 2.56 0.01
N GLU A 61 15.81 3.21 -1.13
CA GLU A 61 15.79 4.67 -1.26
C GLU A 61 14.39 5.30 -1.07
N TRP A 62 13.33 4.48 -1.08
CA TRP A 62 11.95 4.91 -0.84
C TRP A 62 11.52 4.83 0.64
N VAL A 63 12.38 4.30 1.52
CA VAL A 63 12.10 4.25 2.96
C VAL A 63 12.06 5.67 3.55
N GLY A 64 11.05 5.94 4.37
CA GLY A 64 10.79 7.25 4.97
C GLY A 64 10.10 8.25 4.02
N LYS A 65 9.73 7.83 2.80
CA LYS A 65 8.93 8.66 1.89
C LYS A 65 7.46 8.57 2.23
N ASP A 66 6.76 9.69 2.08
CA ASP A 66 5.32 9.80 2.26
C ASP A 66 4.55 9.46 0.97
N LEU A 67 3.22 9.39 1.06
CA LEU A 67 2.35 9.07 -0.08
C LEU A 67 2.41 10.11 -1.20
N ASP A 68 2.67 11.38 -0.88
CA ASP A 68 2.74 12.46 -1.87
C ASP A 68 3.99 12.29 -2.74
N TRP A 69 5.11 11.87 -2.16
CA TRP A 69 6.32 11.52 -2.91
C TRP A 69 6.06 10.39 -3.92
N TYR A 70 5.36 9.32 -3.52
CA TYR A 70 5.00 8.23 -4.46
C TYR A 70 4.12 8.74 -5.61
N LYS A 71 3.23 9.69 -5.31
CA LYS A 71 2.33 10.29 -6.30
C LYS A 71 3.06 11.19 -7.28
N GLU A 72 3.98 12.02 -6.81
CA GLU A 72 4.67 13.03 -7.63
C GLU A 72 5.87 12.46 -8.39
N GLU A 73 6.75 11.73 -7.69
CA GLU A 73 8.02 11.27 -8.25
C GLU A 73 7.86 9.96 -9.01
N GLU A 74 7.09 9.02 -8.47
CA GLU A 74 6.92 7.69 -9.07
C GLU A 74 5.61 7.57 -9.88
N GLN A 75 4.72 8.57 -9.81
CA GLN A 75 3.41 8.56 -10.46
C GLN A 75 2.57 7.35 -10.04
N LEU A 76 2.63 7.01 -8.75
CA LEU A 76 1.98 5.85 -8.16
C LEU A 76 0.97 6.24 -7.10
N GLN A 77 -0.14 5.50 -7.07
CA GLN A 77 -1.05 5.46 -5.96
C GLN A 77 -0.93 4.11 -5.25
N LEU A 78 -0.81 4.14 -3.93
CA LEU A 78 -0.77 2.95 -3.08
C LEU A 78 -2.06 2.85 -2.28
N GLY A 79 -2.73 1.70 -2.37
CA GLY A 79 -3.88 1.33 -1.54
C GLY A 79 -3.50 0.26 -0.54
N PHE A 80 -3.86 0.43 0.72
CA PHE A 80 -3.55 -0.52 1.80
C PHE A 80 -4.80 -1.29 2.20
N HIS A 81 -4.69 -2.62 2.20
CA HIS A 81 -5.76 -3.52 2.59
C HIS A 81 -5.23 -4.47 3.66
N ILE A 82 -5.76 -4.40 4.87
CA ILE A 82 -5.38 -5.33 5.95
C ILE A 82 -6.00 -6.69 5.62
N VAL A 83 -5.16 -7.73 5.51
CA VAL A 83 -5.58 -9.10 5.14
C VAL A 83 -5.68 -9.99 6.35
N SER A 84 -4.73 -9.87 7.28
CA SER A 84 -4.81 -10.57 8.55
C SER A 84 -4.14 -9.75 9.62
N PHE A 85 -4.70 -9.82 10.81
CA PHE A 85 -4.25 -9.06 11.95
C PHE A 85 -4.36 -9.97 13.17
N ASP A 86 -3.22 -10.27 13.80
CA ASP A 86 -3.19 -11.11 14.99
C ASP A 86 -3.29 -10.20 16.21
N ASP A 87 -4.49 -10.06 16.76
CA ASP A 87 -4.71 -9.30 17.99
C ASP A 87 -5.40 -10.10 19.10
N GLY A 88 -5.52 -11.42 18.91
CA GLY A 88 -6.30 -12.29 19.79
C GLY A 88 -7.83 -12.15 19.64
N THR A 89 -8.31 -11.29 18.74
CA THR A 89 -9.72 -11.04 18.42
C THR A 89 -9.97 -11.36 16.94
N PRO A 90 -10.96 -12.18 16.60
CA PRO A 90 -11.23 -12.52 15.20
C PRO A 90 -11.73 -11.28 14.44
N VAL A 91 -10.89 -10.72 13.58
CA VAL A 91 -11.31 -9.65 12.66
C VAL A 91 -12.11 -10.30 11.53
N GLY A 92 -13.43 -10.22 11.62
CA GLY A 92 -14.32 -10.56 10.52
C GLY A 92 -14.09 -9.60 9.36
N ILE A 93 -13.45 -10.08 8.29
CA ILE A 93 -13.45 -9.37 7.01
C ILE A 93 -14.84 -9.60 6.41
N GLU A 94 -15.75 -8.63 6.55
CA GLU A 94 -16.97 -8.60 5.75
C GLU A 94 -16.56 -8.34 4.28
N ASP A 95 -16.55 -9.41 3.49
CA ASP A 95 -16.59 -9.34 2.03
C ASP A 95 -18.01 -8.86 1.65
N LYS A 96 -18.12 -7.69 1.02
CA LYS A 96 -19.35 -7.20 0.39
C LYS A 96 -19.11 -6.91 -1.08
#